data_AF-A0A2D8I0A3-F1
#
_entry.id   AF-A0A2D8I0A3-F1
#
_cell.length_a   1.000
_cell.length_b   1.000
_cell.length_c   1.000
_cell.angle_alpha   90.00
_cell.angle_beta   90.00
_cell.angle_gamma   90.00
#
_symmetry.space_group_name_H-M   'P 1'
#
loop_
_entity.id
_entity.type
_entity.pdbx_description
1 polymer ?
#
loop_
_entity_poly.entity_id
_entity_poly.type
_entity_poly.pdbx_seq_one_letter_code
_entity_poly.pdbx_strand_id
1 'polypeptide(L)'
;MKFIGQILFLMLGVVISLQAVPPVLNYAGQVAVNGQPFEGEGLFKFALVNANGNITYWSNDGTSVNGSEPQASVKAPVSGGLYSLLLGNTAIPGMGAINPQIFSQHTDAKLRVWF
;
A
#
# COMPACT_ATOMS: atom_id res chain seq x y z
N MET A 1 -1.08 35.35 -52.32
CA MET A 1 -2.24 35.36 -51.38
C MET A 1 -3.25 34.37 -51.94
N LYS A 2 -3.49 33.18 -51.40
CA LYS A 2 -3.86 32.87 -50.01
C LYS A 2 -3.52 31.40 -49.72
N PHE A 3 -2.71 31.19 -48.67
CA PHE A 3 -2.80 30.10 -47.70
C PHE A 3 -3.13 28.67 -48.18
N ILE A 4 -2.34 28.13 -49.12
CA ILE A 4 -2.24 26.66 -49.28
C ILE A 4 -1.19 26.14 -48.27
N GLY A 5 -1.44 26.44 -46.99
CA GLY A 5 -0.83 25.77 -45.87
C GLY A 5 -1.77 24.63 -45.51
N GLN A 6 -1.74 23.55 -46.29
CA GLN A 6 -2.41 22.31 -45.90
C GLN A 6 -1.65 21.77 -44.69
N ILE A 7 -2.17 22.19 -43.55
CA ILE A 7 -1.95 21.73 -42.20
C ILE A 7 -1.63 20.24 -42.22
N LEU A 8 -0.34 19.93 -42.24
CA LEU A 8 0.21 18.69 -41.72
C LEU A 8 -0.06 18.76 -40.21
N PHE A 9 -1.26 18.36 -39.80
CA PHE A 9 -1.58 18.14 -38.39
C PHE A 9 -0.77 16.91 -37.98
N LEU A 10 0.51 17.14 -37.66
CA LEU A 10 1.36 16.19 -36.97
C LEU A 10 0.71 15.99 -35.60
N MET A 11 -0.23 15.05 -35.51
CA MET A 11 -0.69 14.47 -34.25
C MET A 11 0.49 13.68 -33.70
N LEU A 12 1.45 14.42 -33.13
CA LEU A 12 2.48 13.88 -32.27
C LEU A 12 1.75 13.45 -31.00
N GLY A 13 1.26 12.21 -31.00
CA GLY A 13 0.65 11.58 -29.85
C GLY A 13 1.67 11.58 -28.72
N VAL A 14 1.53 12.53 -27.80
CA VAL A 14 2.23 12.47 -26.52
C VAL A 14 1.58 11.31 -25.77
N VAL A 15 2.17 10.13 -25.89
CA VAL A 15 1.96 9.04 -24.94
C VAL A 15 2.57 9.50 -23.62
N ILE A 16 1.76 10.16 -22.80
CA ILE A 16 2.11 10.41 -21.41
C ILE A 16 2.03 9.04 -20.73
N SER A 17 3.16 8.35 -20.58
CA SER A 17 3.26 7.22 -19.67
C SER A 17 3.09 7.77 -18.25
N LEU A 18 1.85 7.80 -17.76
CA LEU A 18 1.53 7.94 -16.34
C LEU A 18 1.94 6.63 -15.64
N GLN A 19 3.23 6.30 -15.62
CA GLN A 19 3.71 5.40 -14.58
C GLN A 19 3.78 6.21 -13.29
N ALA A 20 2.61 6.42 -12.68
CA ALA A 20 2.57 6.86 -11.30
C ALA A 20 3.27 5.76 -10.50
N VAL A 21 4.37 6.13 -9.82
CA VAL A 21 4.96 5.25 -8.81
C VAL A 21 3.84 4.90 -7.84
N PRO A 22 3.53 3.61 -7.61
CA PRO A 22 2.52 3.23 -6.65
C PRO A 22 2.83 3.92 -5.32
N PRO A 23 1.87 4.61 -4.70
CA PRO A 23 2.12 5.24 -3.41
C PRO A 23 2.41 4.12 -2.40
N VAL A 24 3.65 4.07 -1.96
CA VAL A 24 4.10 3.10 -0.95
C VAL A 24 4.33 3.83 0.36
N LEU A 25 3.93 3.20 1.46
CA LEU A 25 4.21 3.67 2.82
C LEU A 25 5.30 2.80 3.42
N ASN A 26 6.42 3.40 3.78
CA ASN A 26 7.41 2.71 4.60
C ASN A 26 6.85 2.53 6.01
N TYR A 27 6.79 1.28 6.46
CA TYR A 27 6.40 0.95 7.82
C TYR A 27 7.43 0.00 8.42
N ALA A 28 8.03 0.42 9.53
CA ALA A 28 8.99 -0.38 10.29
C ALA A 28 8.47 -0.55 11.71
N GLY A 29 8.75 -1.71 12.29
CA GLY A 29 8.31 -2.04 13.64
C GLY A 29 9.20 -3.07 14.31
N GLN A 30 8.85 -3.37 15.56
CA GLN A 30 9.48 -4.42 16.34
C GLN A 30 8.43 -5.47 16.72
N VAL A 31 8.81 -6.74 16.67
CA VAL A 31 8.03 -7.88 17.14
C VAL A 31 8.84 -8.71 18.12
N ALA A 32 8.16 -9.19 19.16
CA ALA A 32 8.70 -10.08 20.16
C ALA A 32 7.69 -11.19 20.46
N VAL A 33 8.18 -12.40 20.68
CA VAL A 33 7.38 -13.56 21.08
C VAL A 33 7.88 -14.01 22.45
N ASN A 34 6.97 -14.12 23.42
CA ASN A 34 7.32 -14.42 24.82
C ASN A 34 8.37 -13.46 25.41
N GLY A 35 8.32 -12.19 25.01
CA GLY A 35 9.24 -11.14 25.48
C GLY A 35 10.64 -11.19 24.89
N GLN A 36 10.94 -12.10 23.95
CA GLN A 36 12.20 -12.16 23.23
C GLN A 36 12.02 -11.63 21.79
N PRO A 37 13.00 -10.88 21.25
CA PRO A 37 12.94 -10.44 19.86
C PRO A 37 12.77 -11.63 18.91
N PHE A 38 11.81 -11.53 17.99
CA PHE A 38 11.59 -12.59 17.01
C PHE A 38 12.67 -12.57 15.92
N GLU A 39 13.11 -13.75 15.46
CA GLU A 39 14.07 -13.93 14.36
C GLU A 39 13.48 -14.90 13.35
N GLY A 40 13.48 -14.53 12.06
CA GLY A 40 13.02 -15.40 10.97
C GLY A 40 12.00 -14.73 10.05
N GLU A 41 11.18 -15.55 9.38
CA GLU A 41 10.11 -15.06 8.50
C GLU A 41 8.84 -14.77 9.30
N GLY A 42 8.46 -13.50 9.39
CA GLY A 42 7.22 -13.05 10.02
C GLY A 42 6.05 -13.05 9.05
N LEU A 43 4.85 -13.39 9.56
CA LEU A 43 3.60 -13.34 8.81
C LEU A 43 2.76 -12.17 9.30
N PHE A 44 2.80 -11.07 8.58
CA PHE A 44 2.12 -9.85 8.97
C PHE A 44 0.81 -9.67 8.20
N LYS A 45 -0.15 -8.99 8.82
CA LYS A 45 -1.34 -8.49 8.12
C LYS A 45 -1.54 -7.02 8.44
N PHE A 46 -2.10 -6.28 7.50
CA PHE A 46 -2.21 -4.83 7.61
C PHE A 46 -3.58 -4.34 7.18
N ALA A 47 -4.10 -3.35 7.89
CA ALA A 47 -5.27 -2.60 7.49
C ALA A 47 -5.13 -1.12 7.84
N LEU A 48 -5.60 -0.24 6.96
CA LEU A 48 -5.92 1.13 7.31
C LEU A 48 -7.37 1.16 7.77
N VAL A 49 -7.60 1.59 9.00
CA VAL A 49 -8.91 1.65 9.64
C VAL A 49 -9.19 3.06 10.17
N ASN A 50 -10.46 3.38 10.43
CA ASN A 50 -10.81 4.63 11.10
C ASN A 50 -10.28 4.70 12.54
N ALA A 51 -10.41 5.86 13.20
CA ALA A 51 -9.91 6.04 14.57
C ALA A 51 -10.51 5.04 15.58
N ASN A 52 -11.76 4.62 15.39
CA ASN A 52 -12.43 3.63 16.23
C ASN A 52 -12.07 2.19 15.86
N GLY A 53 -11.40 1.98 14.73
CA GLY A 53 -10.97 0.69 14.25
C GLY A 53 -12.10 -0.26 13.84
N ASN A 54 -13.26 0.28 13.45
CA ASN A 54 -14.46 -0.45 13.06
C ASN A 54 -14.91 -0.17 11.61
N ILE A 55 -14.17 0.66 10.86
CA ILE A 55 -14.32 0.84 9.42
C ILE A 55 -12.96 0.56 8.78
N THR A 56 -12.94 -0.23 7.72
CA THR A 56 -11.73 -0.51 6.92
C THR A 56 -11.69 0.40 5.71
N TYR A 57 -10.59 1.13 5.52
CA TYR A 57 -10.29 1.91 4.32
C TYR A 57 -9.45 1.12 3.32
N TRP A 58 -8.59 0.23 3.82
CA TRP A 58 -7.74 -0.64 3.02
C TRP A 58 -7.26 -1.83 3.85
N SER A 59 -6.95 -2.96 3.20
CA SER A 59 -6.19 -4.06 3.79
C SER A 59 -5.23 -4.67 2.78
N ASN A 60 -4.19 -5.35 3.27
CA ASN A 60 -3.15 -5.91 2.42
C ASN A 60 -3.69 -6.89 1.36
N ASP A 61 -4.81 -7.55 1.58
CA ASP A 61 -5.43 -8.48 0.63
C ASP A 61 -6.85 -8.05 0.17
N GLY A 62 -7.35 -6.93 0.69
CA GLY A 62 -8.70 -6.44 0.40
C GLY A 62 -9.84 -7.15 1.13
N THR A 63 -9.58 -8.07 2.07
CA THR A 63 -10.65 -8.87 2.72
C THR A 63 -11.10 -8.32 4.07
N SER A 64 -10.41 -7.32 4.63
CA SER A 64 -10.82 -6.74 5.91
C SER A 64 -12.14 -5.97 5.76
N VAL A 65 -13.10 -6.27 6.62
CA VAL A 65 -14.41 -5.63 6.70
C VAL A 65 -14.66 -5.20 8.14
N ASN A 66 -15.15 -3.99 8.35
CA ASN A 66 -15.41 -3.44 9.68
C ASN A 66 -14.22 -3.52 10.65
N GLY A 67 -12.99 -3.37 10.13
CA GLY A 67 -11.76 -3.49 10.89
C GLY A 67 -11.30 -4.92 11.19
N SER A 68 -11.92 -5.94 10.58
CA SER A 68 -11.51 -7.34 10.78
C SER A 68 -10.08 -7.60 10.31
N GLU A 69 -9.50 -8.68 10.80
CA GLU A 69 -8.22 -9.17 10.31
C GLU A 69 -8.31 -9.59 8.82
N PRO A 70 -7.32 -9.25 7.99
CA PRO A 70 -7.14 -9.80 6.64
C PRO A 70 -7.04 -11.32 6.63
N GLN A 71 -7.37 -11.97 5.52
CA GLN A 71 -7.29 -13.43 5.39
C GLN A 71 -5.85 -13.88 5.08
N ALA A 72 -5.20 -13.27 4.09
CA ALA A 72 -3.85 -13.56 3.66
C ALA A 72 -2.83 -12.66 4.37
N SER A 73 -1.67 -13.24 4.69
CA SER A 73 -0.54 -12.52 5.26
C SER A 73 0.47 -12.09 4.19
N VAL A 74 1.29 -11.13 4.59
CA VAL A 74 2.49 -10.67 3.92
C VAL A 74 3.68 -11.21 4.68
N LYS A 75 4.61 -11.86 3.98
CA LYS A 75 5.87 -12.33 4.57
C LYS A 75 6.88 -11.19 4.66
N ALA A 76 7.58 -11.09 5.79
CA ALA A 76 8.70 -10.18 5.94
C ALA A 76 9.83 -10.82 6.76
N PRO A 77 11.10 -10.66 6.37
CA PRO A 77 12.21 -11.04 7.22
C PRO A 77 12.22 -10.15 8.47
N VAL A 78 12.41 -10.79 9.62
CA VAL A 78 12.57 -10.15 10.92
C VAL A 78 13.94 -10.53 11.46
N SER A 79 14.72 -9.52 11.85
CA SER A 79 16.01 -9.75 12.48
C SER A 79 16.17 -8.88 13.72
N GLY A 80 16.53 -9.49 14.85
CA GLY A 80 16.56 -8.84 16.16
C GLY A 80 15.21 -8.26 16.56
N GLY A 81 14.11 -8.87 16.11
CA GLY A 81 12.75 -8.37 16.27
C GLY A 81 12.37 -7.25 15.31
N LEU A 82 13.29 -6.68 14.52
CA LEU A 82 13.01 -5.56 13.63
C LEU A 82 12.57 -6.04 12.25
N TYR A 83 11.58 -5.35 11.68
CA TYR A 83 11.14 -5.55 10.31
C TYR A 83 10.80 -4.20 9.65
N SER A 84 10.79 -4.19 8.32
CA SER A 84 10.30 -3.06 7.54
C SER A 84 9.65 -3.55 6.24
N LEU A 85 8.57 -2.90 5.84
CA LEU A 85 7.84 -3.17 4.60
C LEU A 85 7.45 -1.87 3.90
N LEU A 86 7.34 -1.95 2.58
CA LEU A 86 6.71 -0.92 1.76
C LEU A 86 5.24 -1.31 1.53
N LEU A 87 4.35 -0.83 2.40
CA LEU A 87 2.92 -1.10 2.28
C LEU A 87 2.39 -0.49 0.97
N GLY A 88 1.55 -1.23 0.25
CA GLY A 88 1.08 -0.85 -1.09
C GLY A 88 1.97 -1.33 -2.24
N ASN A 89 3.13 -1.92 -1.97
CA ASN A 89 4.00 -2.46 -3.02
C ASN A 89 3.49 -3.83 -3.52
N THR A 90 2.83 -3.84 -4.67
CA THR A 90 2.23 -5.04 -5.28
C THR A 90 3.25 -6.06 -5.81
N ALA A 91 4.55 -5.76 -5.78
CA ALA A 91 5.57 -6.77 -6.05
C ALA A 91 5.75 -7.75 -4.88
N ILE A 92 5.23 -7.41 -3.69
CA ILE A 92 5.24 -8.27 -2.51
C ILE A 92 3.99 -9.16 -2.52
N PRO A 93 4.11 -10.50 -2.48
CA PRO A 93 2.96 -11.39 -2.39
C PRO A 93 2.06 -11.07 -1.19
N GLY A 94 0.75 -11.03 -1.41
CA GLY A 94 -0.24 -10.70 -0.38
C GLY A 94 -0.36 -9.20 -0.07
N MET A 95 0.23 -8.31 -0.88
CA MET A 95 0.17 -6.86 -0.73
C MET A 95 -0.58 -6.20 -1.90
N GLY A 96 -1.77 -5.69 -1.64
CA GLY A 96 -2.58 -4.89 -2.56
C GLY A 96 -2.09 -3.45 -2.61
N ALA A 97 -2.36 -2.76 -3.73
CA ALA A 97 -2.04 -1.34 -3.87
C ALA A 97 -2.85 -0.50 -2.89
N ILE A 98 -2.26 0.59 -2.38
CA ILE A 98 -2.97 1.61 -1.60
C ILE A 98 -3.43 2.70 -2.57
N ASN A 99 -4.70 3.08 -2.51
CA ASN A 99 -5.19 4.25 -3.22
C ASN A 99 -4.80 5.51 -2.41
N PRO A 100 -3.96 6.43 -2.93
CA PRO A 100 -3.48 7.55 -2.13
C PRO A 100 -4.59 8.52 -1.73
N GLN A 101 -5.74 8.50 -2.44
CA GLN A 101 -6.92 9.28 -2.10
C GLN A 101 -7.43 8.97 -0.69
N ILE A 102 -7.18 7.78 -0.15
CA ILE A 102 -7.53 7.41 1.24
C ILE A 102 -7.02 8.46 2.23
N PHE A 103 -5.77 8.92 2.07
CA PHE A 103 -5.16 9.87 3.01
C PHE A 103 -5.71 11.29 2.88
N SER A 104 -6.27 11.64 1.72
CA SER A 104 -6.96 12.92 1.52
C SER A 104 -8.42 12.89 1.96
N GLN A 105 -9.06 11.72 1.91
CA GLN A 105 -10.48 11.52 2.23
C GLN A 105 -10.71 11.19 3.71
N HIS A 106 -9.72 10.56 4.36
CA HIS A 106 -9.81 10.05 5.72
C HIS A 106 -8.65 10.59 6.56
N THR A 107 -8.87 11.71 7.23
CA THR A 107 -7.88 12.33 8.12
C THR A 107 -7.69 11.55 9.42
N ASP A 108 -8.53 10.55 9.68
CA ASP A 108 -8.55 9.73 10.89
C ASP A 108 -7.98 8.31 10.68
N ALA A 109 -7.42 8.03 9.50
CA ALA A 109 -6.83 6.73 9.19
C ALA A 109 -5.73 6.33 10.20
N LYS A 110 -5.83 5.10 10.71
CA LYS A 110 -4.86 4.43 11.59
C LYS A 110 -4.41 3.13 10.95
N LEU A 111 -3.13 2.80 11.07
CA LEU A 111 -2.62 1.49 10.67
C LEU A 111 -2.85 0.50 11.81
N ARG A 112 -3.51 -0.62 11.50
CA ARG A 112 -3.61 -1.80 12.36
C ARG A 112 -2.75 -2.91 11.79
N VAL A 113 -2.07 -3.62 12.69
CA VAL A 113 -1.09 -4.66 12.35
C VAL A 113 -1.40 -5.91 13.15
N TRP A 114 -1.34 -7.06 12.49
CA TRP A 114 -1.33 -8.38 13.10
C TRP A 114 -0.02 -9.09 12.76
N PHE A 115 0.46 -9.92 13.67
CA PHE A 115 1.67 -10.73 13.58
C PHE A 115 1.41 -12.08 14.24
#